data_AF-A0A7W7L8F9-F1
#
_entry.id   AF-A0A7W7L8F9-F1
#
_cell.length_a   1.000
_cell.length_b   1.000
_cell.length_c   1.000
_cell.angle_alpha   90.00
_cell.angle_beta   90.00
_cell.angle_gamma   90.00
#
_symmetry.space_group_name_H-M   'P 1'
#
loop_
_entity.id
_entity.type
_entity.pdbx_description
1 polymer ?
#
loop_
_entity_poly.entity_id
_entity_poly.type
_entity_poly.pdbx_seq_one_letter_code
_entity_poly.pdbx_strand_id
1 'polypeptide(L)'
;MGAPGQSTDPAPYLRIAAELRTRIASGELRAGQKVPSARRITQEWGVAMTTATKVLATLRREGLVRAVPGVGTVVDTSGACGEPPVRSSRRPRKRPAESVLSRERVVRTAIALADAGGSAALSMRALAAELGVSTMVLYRYVPGKDELVVLMADVVFGEVELPADAPADWRGRLATGARLQWALYRRHPWLAKAMSFTRPPLSGNALALMEWMMAPARELLPDTPALLHTTVTVAGYVRGLAVNLEDEAEAEQDTGLTHAQWLKTRHGRLAEILDGGNYPMYAQILAYPDIGFDPDSMFAFGLDRLLDGLGAVMTERRPGPGGRGRRSV
;
A
#
# COMPACT_ATOMS: atom_id res chain seq x y z
N MET A 1 -16.66 41.47 -11.81
CA MET A 1 -18.02 41.19 -11.32
C MET A 1 -18.24 39.68 -11.44
N GLY A 2 -18.32 38.96 -10.31
CA GLY A 2 -18.76 37.55 -10.18
C GLY A 2 -17.75 36.43 -10.49
N ALA A 3 -17.10 35.86 -9.47
CA ALA A 3 -16.43 34.57 -9.55
C ALA A 3 -17.47 33.43 -9.54
N PRO A 4 -17.38 32.39 -10.40
CA PRO A 4 -18.22 31.21 -10.27
C PRO A 4 -17.60 30.25 -9.25
N GLY A 5 -18.43 29.84 -8.28
CA GLY A 5 -18.06 29.10 -7.08
C GLY A 5 -17.41 27.74 -7.36
N GLN A 6 -16.31 27.50 -6.65
CA GLN A 6 -15.80 26.17 -6.38
C GLN A 6 -16.88 25.41 -5.61
N SER A 7 -17.52 24.44 -6.24
CA SER A 7 -18.21 23.39 -5.51
C SER A 7 -17.15 22.47 -4.91
N THR A 8 -16.57 22.88 -3.78
CA THR A 8 -15.80 22.02 -2.88
C THR A 8 -16.79 21.04 -2.23
N ASP A 9 -17.30 20.12 -3.03
CA ASP A 9 -18.07 19.01 -2.50
C ASP A 9 -17.08 18.11 -1.75
N PRO A 10 -17.18 17.97 -0.42
CA PRO A 10 -16.15 17.27 0.35
C PRO A 10 -16.09 15.81 -0.11
N ALA A 11 -14.88 15.22 -0.04
CA ALA A 11 -14.66 13.80 -0.31
C ALA A 11 -15.80 12.94 0.30
N PRO A 12 -16.32 11.92 -0.39
CA PRO A 12 -17.47 11.15 0.09
C PRO A 12 -17.32 10.64 1.54
N TYR A 13 -16.11 10.23 1.95
CA TYR A 13 -15.86 9.81 3.34
C TYR A 13 -15.84 10.99 4.33
N LEU A 14 -15.40 12.19 3.92
CA LEU A 14 -15.42 13.39 4.76
C LEU A 14 -16.83 13.90 4.99
N ARG A 15 -17.74 13.76 4.01
CA ARG A 15 -19.17 14.07 4.20
C ARG A 15 -19.80 13.17 5.25
N ILE A 16 -19.58 11.86 5.15
CA ILE A 16 -20.10 10.88 6.12
C ILE A 16 -19.47 11.09 7.50
N ALA A 17 -18.16 11.35 7.57
CA ALA A 17 -17.49 11.64 8.83
C ALA A 17 -17.98 12.96 9.46
N ALA A 18 -18.22 14.01 8.65
CA ALA A 18 -18.76 15.27 9.12
C ALA A 18 -20.19 15.13 9.63
N GLU A 19 -21.03 14.33 8.96
CA GLU A 19 -22.39 14.08 9.43
C GLU A 19 -22.40 13.31 10.75
N LEU A 20 -21.58 12.25 10.87
CA LEU A 20 -21.43 11.53 12.14
C LEU A 20 -20.85 12.42 13.24
N ARG A 21 -19.94 13.35 12.91
CA ARG A 21 -19.43 14.37 13.84
C ARG A 21 -20.55 15.28 14.35
N THR A 22 -21.43 15.75 13.46
CA THR A 22 -22.59 16.56 13.83
C THR A 22 -23.56 15.79 14.71
N ARG A 23 -23.81 14.50 14.45
CA ARG A 23 -24.65 13.65 15.31
C ARG A 23 -24.04 13.41 16.70
N ILE A 24 -22.72 13.35 16.80
CA ILE A 24 -22.00 13.27 18.09
C ILE A 24 -22.09 14.62 18.82
N ALA A 25 -21.84 15.73 18.13
CA ALA A 25 -21.84 17.08 18.72
C ALA A 25 -23.23 17.56 19.16
N SER A 26 -24.28 17.17 18.42
CA SER A 26 -25.68 17.47 18.76
C SER A 26 -26.25 16.59 19.87
N GLY A 27 -25.52 15.54 20.28
CA GLY A 27 -25.95 14.61 21.34
C GLY A 27 -26.94 13.52 20.89
N GLU A 28 -27.21 13.41 19.58
CA GLU A 28 -27.95 12.27 19.02
C GLU A 28 -27.23 10.94 19.25
N LEU A 29 -25.89 10.96 19.20
CA LEU A 29 -25.04 9.85 19.60
C LEU A 29 -24.30 10.20 20.90
N ARG A 30 -24.82 9.70 22.02
CA ARG A 30 -24.30 9.98 23.36
C ARG A 30 -23.00 9.22 23.65
N ALA A 31 -22.20 9.73 24.57
CA ALA A 31 -20.98 9.08 25.07
C ALA A 31 -21.25 7.60 25.42
N GLY A 32 -20.43 6.69 24.87
CA GLY A 32 -20.58 5.26 25.05
C GLY A 32 -21.65 4.57 24.18
N GLN A 33 -22.46 5.30 23.41
CA GLN A 33 -23.33 4.68 22.40
C GLN A 33 -22.52 4.22 21.18
N LYS A 34 -23.02 3.16 20.55
CA LYS A 34 -22.41 2.59 19.34
C LYS A 34 -22.62 3.53 18.16
N VAL A 35 -21.53 3.91 17.51
CA VAL A 35 -21.61 4.48 16.16
C VAL A 35 -21.92 3.37 15.15
N PRO A 36 -22.52 3.70 13.99
CA PRO A 36 -22.78 2.74 12.93
C PRO A 36 -21.52 1.94 12.57
N SER A 37 -21.64 0.61 12.53
CA SER A 37 -20.54 -0.26 12.09
C SER A 37 -20.17 0.00 10.61
N ALA A 38 -18.97 -0.36 10.17
CA ALA A 38 -18.55 -0.19 8.77
C ALA A 38 -19.57 -0.79 7.78
N ARG A 39 -20.12 -1.98 8.08
CA ARG A 39 -21.16 -2.62 7.27
C ARG A 39 -22.46 -1.82 7.21
N ARG A 40 -22.85 -1.18 8.32
CA ARG A 40 -24.03 -0.32 8.37
C ARG A 40 -23.79 0.99 7.62
N ILE A 41 -22.58 1.54 7.69
CA ILE A 41 -22.19 2.72 6.92
C ILE A 41 -22.25 2.43 5.42
N THR A 42 -21.78 1.27 4.97
CA THR A 42 -21.92 0.82 3.58
C THR A 42 -23.39 0.71 3.14
N GLN A 43 -24.27 0.17 3.99
CA GLN A 43 -25.69 0.02 3.66
C GLN A 43 -26.46 1.35 3.66
N GLU A 44 -26.16 2.24 4.61
CA GLU A 44 -26.93 3.47 4.86
C GLU A 44 -26.46 4.62 3.94
N TRP A 45 -25.19 4.64 3.53
CA TRP A 45 -24.64 5.66 2.62
C TRP A 45 -24.25 5.12 1.24
N GLY A 46 -24.45 3.82 0.96
CA GLY A 46 -24.17 3.23 -0.36
C GLY A 46 -22.69 3.24 -0.76
N VAL A 47 -21.76 3.25 0.21
CA VAL A 47 -20.32 3.36 -0.03
C VAL A 47 -19.57 2.04 0.09
N ALA A 48 -18.45 1.91 -0.60
CA ALA A 48 -17.57 0.75 -0.48
C ALA A 48 -17.12 0.51 0.97
N MET A 49 -16.85 -0.75 1.34
CA MET A 49 -16.41 -1.14 2.69
C MET A 49 -15.11 -0.44 3.11
N THR A 50 -14.23 -0.15 2.16
CA THR A 50 -12.99 0.62 2.36
C THR A 50 -13.28 2.06 2.78
N THR A 51 -14.23 2.73 2.12
CA THR A 51 -14.72 4.08 2.47
C THR A 51 -15.34 4.11 3.87
N ALA A 52 -16.22 3.15 4.18
CA ALA A 52 -16.84 3.03 5.49
C ALA A 52 -15.82 2.80 6.63
N THR A 53 -14.77 2.04 6.35
CA THR A 53 -13.67 1.81 7.30
C THR A 53 -12.82 3.08 7.49
N LYS A 54 -12.56 3.85 6.42
CA LYS A 54 -11.85 5.15 6.47
C LYS A 54 -12.62 6.21 7.26
N VAL A 55 -13.96 6.24 7.17
CA VAL A 55 -14.83 7.10 8.02
C VAL A 55 -14.58 6.83 9.50
N LEU A 56 -14.65 5.56 9.92
CA LEU A 56 -14.44 5.17 11.32
C LEU A 56 -12.99 5.42 11.77
N ALA A 57 -12.01 5.18 10.90
CA ALA A 57 -10.60 5.49 11.17
C ALA A 57 -10.37 7.01 11.37
N THR A 58 -11.06 7.85 10.60
CA THR A 58 -10.98 9.32 10.67
C THR A 58 -11.59 9.84 11.97
N LEU A 59 -12.81 9.43 12.31
CA LEU A 59 -13.46 9.80 13.58
C LEU A 59 -12.64 9.34 14.80
N ARG A 60 -11.94 8.22 14.69
CA ARG A 60 -11.08 7.69 15.74
C ARG A 60 -9.79 8.50 15.86
N ARG A 61 -9.20 8.94 14.75
CA ARG A 61 -8.03 9.84 14.74
C ARG A 61 -8.34 11.17 15.42
N GLU A 62 -9.56 11.66 15.24
CA GLU A 62 -10.10 12.88 15.87
C GLU A 62 -10.49 12.69 17.35
N GLY A 63 -10.41 11.47 17.89
CA GLY A 63 -10.74 11.18 19.28
C GLY A 63 -12.23 11.17 19.60
N LEU A 64 -13.11 11.25 18.59
CA LEU A 64 -14.57 11.28 18.76
C LEU A 64 -15.18 9.90 19.01
N VAL A 65 -14.47 8.83 18.64
CA VAL A 65 -14.94 7.46 18.77
C VAL A 65 -13.80 6.51 19.12
N ARG A 66 -14.10 5.42 19.84
CA ARG A 66 -13.15 4.35 20.19
C ARG A 66 -13.73 2.98 19.91
N ALA A 67 -12.89 2.02 19.51
CA ALA A 67 -13.31 0.63 19.36
C ALA A 67 -13.34 -0.08 20.73
N VAL A 68 -14.45 -0.74 21.06
CA VAL A 68 -14.61 -1.54 22.27
C VAL A 68 -14.85 -3.00 21.87
N PRO A 69 -13.99 -3.95 22.31
CA PRO A 69 -14.15 -5.38 21.99
C PRO A 69 -15.52 -5.92 22.38
N GLY A 70 -16.19 -6.62 21.44
CA GLY A 70 -17.52 -7.21 21.63
C GLY A 70 -18.70 -6.22 21.58
N VAL A 71 -18.43 -4.92 21.55
CA VAL A 71 -19.46 -3.86 21.54
C VAL A 71 -19.49 -3.14 20.19
N GLY A 72 -18.34 -2.93 19.56
CA GLY A 72 -18.18 -2.17 18.31
C GLY A 72 -17.53 -0.81 18.56
N THR A 73 -17.57 0.09 17.58
CA THR A 73 -17.08 1.46 17.75
C THR A 73 -18.10 2.26 18.56
N VAL A 74 -17.68 2.96 19.60
CA VAL A 74 -18.54 3.80 20.48
C VAL A 74 -18.03 5.23 20.53
N VAL A 75 -18.93 6.18 20.78
CA VAL A 75 -18.58 7.61 20.94
C VAL A 75 -17.73 7.81 22.20
N ASP A 76 -16.63 8.55 22.05
CA ASP A 76 -15.73 8.94 23.14
C ASP A 76 -15.77 10.47 23.27
N THR A 77 -16.26 10.96 24.41
CA THR A 77 -16.26 12.39 24.75
C THR A 77 -15.41 12.66 25.98
N SER A 78 -14.36 11.85 26.20
CA SER A 78 -13.48 11.98 27.37
C SER A 78 -12.53 13.18 27.22
N GLY A 79 -13.13 14.36 27.25
CA GLY A 79 -12.53 15.68 27.41
C GLY A 79 -13.39 16.51 28.37
N ALA A 80 -13.83 15.92 29.49
CA ALA A 80 -14.40 16.62 30.64
C ALA A 80 -14.27 15.71 31.88
N CYS A 81 -13.72 16.27 32.96
CA CYS A 81 -13.34 15.61 34.21
C CYS A 81 -14.46 14.81 34.90
N GLY A 82 -14.09 13.73 35.59
CA GLY A 82 -14.93 13.06 36.60
C GLY A 82 -14.34 11.76 37.12
N GLU A 83 -14.02 11.71 38.42
CA GLU A 83 -13.45 10.59 39.19
C GLU A 83 -14.23 9.26 39.10
N PRO A 84 -13.56 8.10 39.25
CA PRO A 84 -14.23 6.80 39.30
C PRO A 84 -14.61 6.36 40.74
N PRO A 85 -15.82 5.83 41.00
CA PRO A 85 -16.07 5.10 42.23
C PRO A 85 -15.73 3.62 42.12
N VAL A 86 -15.49 3.07 43.31
CA VAL A 86 -14.85 1.81 43.68
C VAL A 86 -15.59 0.54 43.24
N ARG A 87 -14.75 -0.46 42.92
CA ARG A 87 -14.94 -1.93 42.83
C ARG A 87 -16.20 -2.51 43.49
N SER A 88 -16.89 -3.40 42.75
CA SER A 88 -17.51 -4.59 43.35
C SER A 88 -17.19 -5.84 42.51
N SER A 89 -16.88 -6.91 43.22
CA SER A 89 -16.43 -8.20 42.69
C SER A 89 -17.60 -9.15 42.46
N ARG A 90 -17.32 -10.19 41.64
CA ARG A 90 -17.76 -11.60 41.82
C ARG A 90 -18.76 -12.17 40.79
N ARG A 91 -18.23 -12.83 39.74
CA ARG A 91 -18.28 -14.30 39.49
C ARG A 91 -17.70 -14.64 38.10
N PRO A 92 -17.00 -15.78 37.94
CA PRO A 92 -16.38 -16.14 36.66
C PRO A 92 -17.45 -16.73 35.74
N ARG A 93 -17.97 -15.93 34.81
CA ARG A 93 -18.66 -16.45 33.62
C ARG A 93 -17.59 -16.95 32.66
N LYS A 94 -17.62 -18.25 32.36
CA LYS A 94 -16.91 -18.92 31.26
C LYS A 94 -16.94 -18.01 30.02
N ARG A 95 -15.80 -17.38 29.69
CA ARG A 95 -15.64 -16.62 28.45
C ARG A 95 -15.44 -17.61 27.30
N PRO A 96 -16.25 -17.57 26.23
CA PRO A 96 -15.91 -18.24 24.98
C PRO A 96 -14.74 -17.47 24.35
N ALA A 97 -13.60 -18.14 24.18
CA ALA A 97 -12.42 -17.68 23.45
C ALA A 97 -11.95 -16.24 23.80
N GLU A 98 -11.23 -16.12 24.90
CA GLU A 98 -10.26 -15.03 25.05
C GLU A 98 -9.30 -15.14 23.86
N SER A 99 -9.44 -14.24 22.90
CA SER A 99 -8.63 -14.22 21.69
C SER A 99 -7.18 -13.98 22.09
N VAL A 100 -6.41 -15.05 22.27
CA VAL A 100 -5.00 -14.95 22.66
C VAL A 100 -4.33 -14.09 21.60
N LEU A 101 -3.84 -12.92 22.01
CA LEU A 101 -3.08 -12.06 21.14
C LEU A 101 -1.84 -12.86 20.69
N SER A 102 -1.66 -13.00 19.38
CA SER A 102 -0.53 -13.68 18.78
C SER A 102 0.21 -12.73 17.84
N ARG A 103 1.47 -13.04 17.53
CA ARG A 103 2.28 -12.23 16.60
C ARG A 103 1.62 -12.17 15.22
N GLU A 104 1.08 -13.28 14.74
CA GLU A 104 0.37 -13.38 13.47
C GLU A 104 -0.87 -12.49 13.44
N ARG A 105 -1.60 -12.39 14.55
CA ARG A 105 -2.75 -11.49 14.65
C ARG A 105 -2.33 -10.02 14.64
N VAL A 106 -1.25 -9.69 15.34
CA VAL A 106 -0.67 -8.32 15.34
C VAL A 106 -0.29 -7.92 13.92
N VAL A 107 0.49 -8.76 13.22
CA VAL A 107 0.96 -8.47 11.86
C VAL A 107 -0.20 -8.38 10.87
N ARG A 108 -1.15 -9.32 10.87
CA ARG A 108 -2.32 -9.26 9.97
C ARG A 108 -3.19 -8.02 10.18
N THR A 109 -3.34 -7.60 11.44
CA THR A 109 -4.10 -6.37 11.75
C THR A 109 -3.35 -5.12 11.28
N ALA A 110 -2.02 -5.13 11.38
CA ALA A 110 -1.19 -4.05 10.86
C ALA A 110 -1.23 -3.94 9.33
N ILE A 111 -1.21 -5.08 8.62
CA ILE A 111 -1.41 -5.15 7.15
C ILE A 111 -2.76 -4.55 6.79
N ALA A 112 -3.85 -4.98 7.44
CA ALA A 112 -5.19 -4.44 7.15
C ALA A 112 -5.31 -2.93 7.39
N LEU A 113 -4.63 -2.39 8.42
CA LEU A 113 -4.58 -0.94 8.65
C LEU A 113 -3.83 -0.20 7.55
N ALA A 114 -2.69 -0.75 7.11
CA ALA A 114 -1.87 -0.15 6.06
C ALA A 114 -2.52 -0.26 4.68
N ASP A 115 -3.25 -1.34 4.38
CA ASP A 115 -4.03 -1.49 3.15
C ASP A 115 -5.18 -0.48 3.08
N ALA A 116 -5.79 -0.16 4.22
CA ALA A 116 -6.94 0.74 4.27
C ALA A 116 -6.58 2.23 4.27
N GLY A 117 -5.43 2.60 4.84
CA GLY A 117 -5.07 4.01 5.06
C GLY A 117 -3.60 4.35 4.81
N GLY A 118 -2.89 3.46 4.12
CA GLY A 118 -1.46 3.60 3.85
C GLY A 118 -0.57 3.53 5.10
N SER A 119 0.71 3.74 4.85
CA SER A 119 1.79 3.81 5.82
C SER A 119 1.60 4.90 6.88
N ALA A 120 0.86 5.97 6.53
CA ALA A 120 0.50 7.06 7.42
C ALA A 120 -0.55 6.65 8.48
N ALA A 121 -1.47 5.73 8.16
CA ALA A 121 -2.41 5.19 9.14
C ALA A 121 -1.76 4.22 10.13
N LEU A 122 -0.64 3.60 9.76
CA LEU A 122 0.06 2.63 10.60
C LEU A 122 0.89 3.33 11.69
N SER A 123 0.45 3.16 12.94
CA SER A 123 1.22 3.51 14.13
C SER A 123 1.00 2.47 15.24
N MET A 124 1.95 2.35 16.18
CA MET A 124 1.80 1.45 17.33
C MET A 124 0.53 1.74 18.13
N ARG A 125 0.16 3.03 18.25
CA ARG A 125 -1.05 3.47 18.94
C ARG A 125 -2.33 3.09 18.18
N ALA A 126 -2.37 3.31 16.87
CA ALA A 126 -3.51 2.92 16.04
C ALA A 126 -3.71 1.40 16.04
N LEU A 127 -2.62 0.64 15.95
CA LEU A 127 -2.64 -0.82 16.02
C LEU A 127 -3.12 -1.33 17.38
N ALA A 128 -2.65 -0.73 18.48
CA ALA A 128 -3.08 -1.07 19.83
C ALA A 128 -4.58 -0.81 20.02
N ALA A 129 -5.06 0.33 19.54
CA ALA A 129 -6.48 0.69 19.55
C ALA A 129 -7.33 -0.28 18.74
N GLU A 130 -6.88 -0.71 17.57
CA GLU A 130 -7.58 -1.70 16.73
C GLU A 130 -7.65 -3.08 17.40
N LEU A 131 -6.57 -3.49 18.08
CA LEU A 131 -6.50 -4.76 18.79
C LEU A 131 -7.16 -4.73 20.18
N GLY A 132 -7.56 -3.56 20.68
CA GLY A 132 -8.16 -3.39 22.00
C GLY A 132 -7.18 -3.66 23.15
N VAL A 133 -5.89 -3.43 22.94
CA VAL A 133 -4.81 -3.64 23.94
C VAL A 133 -4.00 -2.36 24.14
N SER A 134 -3.15 -2.31 25.17
CA SER A 134 -2.19 -1.21 25.32
C SER A 134 -1.01 -1.37 24.36
N THR A 135 -0.35 -0.26 24.01
CA THR A 135 0.88 -0.29 23.21
C THR A 135 1.98 -1.12 23.88
N MET A 136 2.06 -1.08 25.22
CA MET A 136 3.00 -1.88 26.01
C MET A 136 2.85 -3.39 25.79
N VAL A 137 1.63 -3.86 25.49
CA VAL A 137 1.37 -5.26 25.16
C VAL A 137 1.92 -5.63 23.79
N LEU A 138 1.84 -4.73 22.81
CA LEU A 138 2.36 -4.96 21.46
C LEU A 138 3.88 -5.12 21.42
N TYR A 139 4.60 -4.37 22.27
CA TYR A 139 6.05 -4.44 22.35
C TYR A 139 6.59 -5.82 22.78
N ARG A 140 5.74 -6.70 23.35
CA ARG A 140 6.10 -8.10 23.60
C ARG A 140 6.17 -8.97 22.34
N TYR A 141 5.48 -8.55 21.27
CA TYR A 141 5.40 -9.30 20.02
C TYR A 141 6.28 -8.68 18.93
N VAL A 142 6.41 -7.35 18.93
CA VAL A 142 7.20 -6.63 17.94
C VAL A 142 7.89 -5.42 18.60
N PRO A 143 9.22 -5.25 18.46
CA PRO A 143 9.97 -4.20 19.15
C PRO A 143 9.57 -2.77 18.77
N GLY A 144 9.12 -2.56 17.52
CA GLY A 144 8.84 -1.24 16.98
C GLY A 144 8.10 -1.27 15.66
N LYS A 145 7.86 -0.07 15.10
CA LYS A 145 7.19 0.09 13.80
C LYS A 145 8.04 -0.47 12.66
N ASP A 146 9.35 -0.26 12.71
CA ASP A 146 10.24 -0.68 11.61
C ASP A 146 10.32 -2.21 11.52
N GLU A 147 10.46 -2.90 12.65
CA GLU A 147 10.41 -4.37 12.70
C GLU A 147 9.02 -4.89 12.32
N LEU A 148 7.96 -4.18 12.70
CA LEU A 148 6.61 -4.53 12.29
C LEU A 148 6.46 -4.49 10.77
N VAL A 149 6.96 -3.43 10.13
CA VAL A 149 6.91 -3.27 8.67
C VAL A 149 7.67 -4.39 7.97
N VAL A 150 8.84 -4.80 8.49
CA VAL A 150 9.58 -5.95 7.95
C VAL A 150 8.77 -7.25 8.03
N LEU A 151 8.10 -7.50 9.17
CA LEU A 151 7.27 -8.68 9.34
C LEU A 151 6.02 -8.65 8.46
N MET A 152 5.42 -7.48 8.29
CA MET A 152 4.30 -7.28 7.38
C MET A 152 4.73 -7.58 5.95
N ALA A 153 5.88 -7.05 5.51
CA ALA A 153 6.42 -7.32 4.18
C ALA A 153 6.66 -8.82 3.98
N ASP A 154 7.29 -9.49 4.96
CA ASP A 154 7.55 -10.92 4.88
C ASP A 154 6.28 -11.76 4.74
N VAL A 155 5.23 -11.44 5.51
CA VAL A 155 3.92 -12.10 5.39
C VAL A 155 3.31 -11.86 4.00
N VAL A 156 3.32 -10.62 3.51
CA VAL A 156 2.75 -10.27 2.20
C VAL A 156 3.49 -10.96 1.05
N PHE A 157 4.83 -11.01 1.08
CA PHE A 157 5.59 -11.79 0.10
C PHE A 157 5.31 -13.28 0.19
N GLY A 158 5.01 -13.80 1.39
CA GLY A 158 4.64 -15.20 1.60
C GLY A 158 3.26 -15.58 1.03
N GLU A 159 2.43 -14.61 0.65
CA GLU A 159 1.15 -14.86 -0.04
C GLU A 159 1.34 -15.20 -1.53
N VAL A 160 2.55 -15.05 -2.07
CA VAL A 160 2.87 -15.37 -3.46
C VAL A 160 3.17 -16.85 -3.60
N GLU A 161 2.30 -17.55 -4.32
CA GLU A 161 2.60 -18.88 -4.82
C GLU A 161 3.51 -18.77 -6.04
N LEU A 162 4.74 -19.29 -5.93
CA LEU A 162 5.71 -19.31 -7.02
C LEU A 162 5.27 -20.36 -8.06
N PRO A 163 4.94 -19.99 -9.31
CA PRO A 163 4.38 -20.92 -10.27
C PRO A 163 5.39 -22.00 -10.69
N ALA A 164 5.03 -23.26 -10.55
CA ALA A 164 5.86 -24.40 -10.97
C ALA A 164 5.96 -24.52 -12.49
N ASP A 165 4.94 -24.06 -13.21
CA ASP A 165 4.80 -24.06 -14.67
C ASP A 165 5.36 -22.79 -15.33
N ALA A 166 5.93 -21.86 -14.56
CA ALA A 166 6.51 -20.65 -15.12
C ALA A 166 7.67 -20.97 -16.09
N PRO A 167 7.86 -20.15 -17.13
CA PRO A 167 8.84 -20.41 -18.18
C PRO A 167 10.24 -20.71 -17.64
N ALA A 168 10.89 -21.71 -18.21
CA ALA A 168 12.22 -22.13 -17.80
C ALA A 168 13.33 -21.17 -18.26
N ASP A 169 13.05 -20.28 -19.21
CA ASP A 169 14.01 -19.29 -19.67
C ASP A 169 14.10 -18.08 -18.72
N TRP A 170 15.28 -17.45 -18.71
CA TRP A 170 15.56 -16.29 -17.86
C TRP A 170 14.57 -15.14 -18.09
N ARG A 171 14.17 -14.88 -19.33
CA ARG A 171 13.31 -13.74 -19.66
C ARG A 171 11.91 -13.97 -19.12
N GLY A 172 11.34 -15.14 -19.39
CA GLY A 172 10.03 -15.53 -18.89
C GLY A 172 9.97 -15.58 -17.37
N ARG A 173 11.04 -16.05 -16.70
CA ARG A 173 11.12 -16.07 -15.23
C ARG A 173 11.17 -14.65 -14.63
N LEU A 174 12.03 -13.78 -15.15
CA LEU A 174 12.11 -12.38 -14.70
C LEU A 174 10.80 -11.64 -14.95
N ALA A 175 10.17 -11.84 -16.12
CA ALA A 175 8.87 -11.23 -16.43
C ALA A 175 7.77 -11.71 -15.48
N THR A 176 7.74 -13.00 -15.15
CA THR A 176 6.75 -13.56 -14.22
C THR A 176 6.98 -13.03 -12.81
N GLY A 177 8.21 -13.04 -12.32
CA GLY A 177 8.54 -12.49 -10.99
C GLY A 177 8.21 -10.99 -10.88
N ALA A 178 8.50 -10.21 -11.92
CA ALA A 178 8.13 -8.79 -11.99
C ALA A 178 6.61 -8.58 -11.92
N ARG A 179 5.82 -9.40 -12.60
CA ARG A 179 4.34 -9.34 -12.55
C ARG A 179 3.80 -9.75 -11.19
N LEU A 180 4.35 -10.77 -10.55
CA LEU A 180 3.98 -11.16 -9.18
C LEU A 180 4.28 -10.02 -8.19
N GLN A 181 5.46 -9.42 -8.30
CA GLN A 181 5.84 -8.28 -7.47
C GLN A 181 4.94 -7.06 -7.72
N TRP A 182 4.62 -6.76 -8.98
CA TRP A 182 3.68 -5.69 -9.33
C TRP A 182 2.30 -5.93 -8.73
N ALA A 183 1.76 -7.15 -8.86
CA ALA A 183 0.46 -7.51 -8.29
C ALA A 183 0.44 -7.36 -6.76
N LEU A 184 1.53 -7.71 -6.06
CA LEU A 184 1.66 -7.45 -4.63
C LEU A 184 1.60 -5.95 -4.31
N TYR A 185 2.35 -5.12 -5.01
CA TYR A 185 2.33 -3.68 -4.78
C TYR A 185 0.97 -3.06 -5.10
N ARG A 186 0.25 -3.57 -6.11
CA ARG A 186 -1.13 -3.15 -6.40
C ARG A 186 -2.10 -3.53 -5.27
N ARG A 187 -1.93 -4.70 -4.66
CA ARG A 187 -2.76 -5.15 -3.53
C ARG A 187 -2.40 -4.44 -2.23
N HIS A 188 -1.12 -4.13 -2.02
CA HIS A 188 -0.56 -3.53 -0.81
C HIS A 188 0.32 -2.30 -1.16
N PRO A 189 -0.27 -1.12 -1.47
CA PRO A 189 0.48 0.04 -1.98
C PRO A 189 1.61 0.54 -1.06
N TRP A 190 1.47 0.36 0.25
CA TRP A 190 2.49 0.73 1.24
C TRP A 190 3.79 -0.09 1.13
N LEU A 191 3.74 -1.28 0.52
CA LEU A 191 4.85 -2.22 0.49
C LEU A 191 6.04 -1.70 -0.32
N ALA A 192 5.80 -0.97 -1.41
CA ALA A 192 6.87 -0.46 -2.28
C ALA A 192 7.84 0.48 -1.53
N LYS A 193 7.30 1.33 -0.64
CA LYS A 193 8.10 2.23 0.22
C LYS A 193 8.80 1.49 1.36
N ALA A 194 8.21 0.40 1.86
CA ALA A 194 8.81 -0.45 2.90
C ALA A 194 10.06 -1.21 2.41
N MET A 195 10.14 -1.49 1.10
CA MET A 195 11.29 -2.18 0.52
C MET A 195 12.45 -1.24 0.26
N SER A 196 13.68 -1.71 0.47
CA SER A 196 14.92 -1.04 0.07
C SER A 196 15.86 -2.06 -0.55
N PHE A 197 16.53 -1.73 -1.66
CA PHE A 197 17.54 -2.61 -2.25
C PHE A 197 18.96 -2.26 -1.81
N THR A 198 19.17 -1.05 -1.27
CA THR A 198 20.47 -0.62 -0.71
C THR A 198 20.61 -1.01 0.76
N ARG A 199 19.49 -1.24 1.45
CA ARG A 199 19.40 -1.76 2.82
C ARG A 199 18.26 -2.78 2.89
N PRO A 200 18.43 -3.97 2.30
CA PRO A 200 17.35 -4.93 2.19
C PRO A 200 16.84 -5.38 3.56
N PRO A 201 15.51 -5.35 3.79
CA PRO A 201 14.95 -5.98 4.97
C PRO A 201 15.24 -7.49 4.91
N LEU A 202 15.53 -8.09 6.06
CA LEU A 202 15.74 -9.53 6.18
C LEU A 202 14.40 -10.28 6.13
N SER A 203 13.73 -10.24 4.97
CA SER A 203 12.51 -11.01 4.68
C SER A 203 12.88 -12.29 3.92
N GLY A 204 12.56 -13.44 4.50
CA GLY A 204 12.80 -14.74 3.88
C GLY A 204 11.96 -14.95 2.62
N ASN A 205 10.70 -14.52 2.63
CA ASN A 205 9.81 -14.69 1.47
C ASN A 205 10.18 -13.75 0.31
N ALA A 206 10.63 -12.53 0.61
CA ALA A 206 11.16 -11.64 -0.43
C ALA A 206 12.45 -12.21 -1.06
N LEU A 207 13.34 -12.77 -0.25
CA LEU A 207 14.54 -13.46 -0.73
C LEU A 207 14.20 -14.69 -1.57
N ALA A 208 13.19 -15.47 -1.18
CA ALA A 208 12.73 -16.63 -1.95
C ALA A 208 12.25 -16.24 -3.36
N LEU A 209 11.50 -15.14 -3.48
CA LEU A 209 11.10 -14.61 -4.79
C LEU A 209 12.31 -14.19 -5.63
N MET A 210 13.29 -13.50 -5.02
CA MET A 210 14.52 -13.08 -5.72
C MET A 210 15.37 -14.27 -6.18
N GLU A 211 15.55 -15.27 -5.33
CA GLU A 211 16.25 -16.52 -5.65
C GLU A 211 15.57 -17.24 -6.84
N TRP A 212 14.24 -17.35 -6.78
CA TRP A 212 13.45 -17.96 -7.85
C TRP A 212 13.56 -17.21 -9.18
N MET A 213 13.63 -15.88 -9.14
CA MET A 213 13.86 -15.03 -10.32
C MET A 213 15.27 -15.22 -10.91
N MET A 214 16.29 -15.37 -10.07
CA MET A 214 17.69 -15.52 -10.47
C MET A 214 18.01 -16.89 -11.07
N ALA A 215 17.37 -17.96 -10.58
CA ALA A 215 17.78 -19.33 -10.85
C ALA A 215 18.03 -19.64 -12.35
N PRO A 216 17.15 -19.27 -13.30
CA PRO A 216 17.38 -19.58 -14.71
C PRO A 216 18.44 -18.71 -15.40
N ALA A 217 18.76 -17.54 -14.84
CA ALA A 217 19.78 -16.66 -15.39
C ALA A 217 21.21 -17.06 -14.97
N ARG A 218 21.36 -17.97 -14.00
CA ARG A 218 22.67 -18.38 -13.44
C ARG A 218 23.63 -18.98 -14.47
N GLU A 219 23.12 -19.73 -15.45
CA GLU A 219 23.96 -20.32 -16.50
C GLU A 219 24.43 -19.29 -17.54
N LEU A 220 23.66 -18.23 -17.72
CA LEU A 220 23.96 -17.14 -18.67
C LEU A 220 24.84 -16.05 -18.03
N LEU A 221 24.69 -15.88 -16.72
CA LEU A 221 25.43 -14.93 -15.90
C LEU A 221 26.14 -15.68 -14.76
N PRO A 222 27.25 -16.38 -15.05
CA PRO A 222 28.03 -17.08 -14.03
C PRO A 222 28.72 -16.11 -13.05
N ASP A 223 28.81 -14.83 -13.41
CA ASP A 223 29.33 -13.76 -12.56
C ASP A 223 28.26 -13.31 -11.55
N THR A 224 28.48 -13.60 -10.27
CA THR A 224 27.51 -13.33 -9.17
C THR A 224 27.05 -11.87 -9.09
N PRO A 225 27.91 -10.84 -9.23
CA PRO A 225 27.48 -9.45 -9.27
C PRO A 225 26.56 -9.14 -10.46
N ALA A 226 26.84 -9.67 -11.65
CA ALA A 226 26.00 -9.43 -12.82
C ALA A 226 24.59 -10.05 -12.66
N LEU A 227 24.50 -11.24 -12.08
CA LEU A 227 23.24 -11.92 -11.78
C LEU A 227 22.40 -11.13 -10.77
N LEU A 228 23.02 -10.68 -9.67
CA LEU A 228 22.35 -9.88 -8.65
C LEU A 228 21.90 -8.53 -9.21
N HIS A 229 22.80 -7.79 -9.90
CA HIS A 229 22.46 -6.49 -10.46
C HIS A 229 21.33 -6.58 -11.46
N THR A 230 21.33 -7.58 -12.36
CA THR A 230 20.23 -7.80 -13.30
C THR A 230 18.89 -7.93 -12.58
N THR A 231 18.83 -8.79 -11.56
CA THR A 231 17.59 -9.08 -10.85
C THR A 231 17.11 -7.88 -10.03
N VAL A 232 18.05 -7.21 -9.35
CA VAL A 232 17.77 -5.98 -8.60
C VAL A 232 17.36 -4.85 -9.54
N THR A 233 17.89 -4.76 -10.76
CA THR A 233 17.47 -3.78 -11.76
C THR A 233 16.02 -4.01 -12.17
N VAL A 234 15.62 -5.26 -12.44
CA VAL A 234 14.23 -5.59 -12.75
C VAL A 234 13.31 -5.26 -11.58
N ALA A 235 13.62 -5.73 -10.38
CA ALA A 235 12.81 -5.47 -9.19
C ALA A 235 12.79 -3.98 -8.80
N GLY A 236 13.90 -3.27 -9.05
CA GLY A 236 14.07 -1.84 -8.87
C GLY A 236 13.17 -1.03 -9.79
N TYR A 237 13.03 -1.44 -11.05
CA TYR A 237 12.08 -0.86 -11.99
C TYR A 237 10.63 -1.02 -11.48
N VAL A 238 10.22 -2.24 -11.10
CA VAL A 238 8.87 -2.49 -10.57
C VAL A 238 8.60 -1.64 -9.33
N ARG A 239 9.53 -1.61 -8.38
CA ARG A 239 9.44 -0.78 -7.17
C ARG A 239 9.38 0.71 -7.51
N GLY A 240 10.21 1.18 -8.43
CA GLY A 240 10.31 2.60 -8.81
C GLY A 240 9.02 3.16 -9.40
N LEU A 241 8.26 2.34 -10.10
CA LEU A 241 6.91 2.72 -10.53
C LEU A 241 5.89 2.61 -9.39
N ALA A 242 6.01 1.55 -8.58
CA ALA A 242 5.07 1.23 -7.52
C ALA A 242 5.07 2.19 -6.32
N VAL A 243 6.17 2.92 -6.05
CA VAL A 243 6.21 3.89 -4.94
C VAL A 243 5.15 4.98 -5.04
N ASN A 244 4.64 5.25 -6.25
CA ASN A 244 3.60 6.25 -6.51
C ASN A 244 2.18 5.71 -6.22
N LEU A 245 1.99 4.39 -6.08
CA LEU A 245 0.66 3.78 -5.94
C LEU A 245 -0.04 4.19 -4.64
N GLU A 246 0.72 4.33 -3.56
CA GLU A 246 0.16 4.75 -2.28
C GLU A 246 -0.33 6.20 -2.33
N ASP A 247 0.46 7.10 -2.91
CA ASP A 247 0.13 8.52 -3.01
C ASP A 247 -1.07 8.73 -3.94
N GLU A 248 -1.15 7.97 -5.04
CA GLU A 248 -2.31 7.96 -5.94
C GLU A 248 -3.56 7.45 -5.22
N ALA A 249 -3.46 6.35 -4.47
CA ALA A 249 -4.58 5.81 -3.71
C ALA A 249 -5.06 6.79 -2.61
N GLU A 250 -4.15 7.51 -1.97
CA GLU A 250 -4.49 8.57 -1.01
C GLU A 250 -5.21 9.74 -1.70
N ALA A 251 -4.66 10.23 -2.82
CA ALA A 251 -5.24 11.33 -3.59
C ALA A 251 -6.63 11.01 -4.15
N GLU A 252 -6.84 9.80 -4.68
CA GLU A 252 -8.15 9.35 -5.16
C GLU A 252 -9.16 9.30 -4.03
N GLN A 253 -8.77 8.80 -2.84
CA GLN A 253 -9.68 8.77 -1.71
C GLN A 253 -10.04 10.17 -1.19
N ASP A 254 -9.07 11.09 -1.19
CA ASP A 254 -9.22 12.45 -0.66
C ASP A 254 -9.97 13.38 -1.62
N THR A 255 -9.86 13.15 -2.93
CA THR A 255 -10.56 13.95 -3.95
C THR A 255 -11.84 13.29 -4.47
N GLY A 256 -11.95 11.96 -4.35
CA GLY A 256 -12.99 11.16 -4.97
C GLY A 256 -12.84 11.01 -6.49
N LEU A 257 -11.72 11.45 -7.07
CA LEU A 257 -11.45 11.41 -8.51
C LEU A 257 -10.41 10.34 -8.82
N THR A 258 -10.68 9.51 -9.82
CA THR A 258 -9.66 8.62 -10.37
C THR A 258 -8.55 9.42 -11.04
N HIS A 259 -7.36 8.83 -11.24
CA HIS A 259 -6.25 9.45 -11.96
C HIS A 259 -6.67 10.13 -13.28
N ALA A 260 -7.44 9.40 -14.10
CA ALA A 260 -7.91 9.90 -15.39
C ALA A 260 -8.90 11.07 -15.26
N GLN A 261 -9.74 11.07 -14.22
CA GLN A 261 -10.65 12.19 -13.94
C GLN A 261 -9.89 13.41 -13.42
N TRP A 262 -8.93 13.21 -12.51
CA TRP A 262 -8.06 14.26 -12.02
C TRP A 262 -7.30 14.94 -13.16
N LEU A 263 -6.73 14.16 -14.08
CA LEU A 263 -6.04 14.69 -15.26
C LEU A 263 -6.97 15.55 -16.12
N LYS A 264 -8.24 15.13 -16.26
CA LYS A 264 -9.27 15.91 -16.97
C LYS A 264 -9.54 17.27 -16.34
N THR A 265 -9.60 17.35 -15.01
CA THR A 265 -9.78 18.63 -14.30
C THR A 265 -8.59 19.58 -14.45
N ARG A 266 -7.39 19.05 -14.71
CA ARG A 266 -6.14 19.81 -14.84
C ARG A 266 -5.83 20.22 -16.29
N HIS A 267 -6.58 19.74 -17.28
CA HIS A 267 -6.33 20.04 -18.70
C HIS A 267 -6.24 21.54 -18.99
N GLY A 268 -7.11 22.36 -18.38
CA GLY A 268 -7.08 23.82 -18.60
C GLY A 268 -5.76 24.46 -18.15
N ARG A 269 -5.31 24.13 -16.93
CA ARG A 269 -4.04 24.64 -16.41
C ARG A 269 -2.83 24.11 -17.17
N LEU A 270 -2.89 22.84 -17.61
CA LEU A 270 -1.85 22.26 -18.43
C LEU A 270 -1.79 22.92 -19.81
N ALA A 271 -2.93 23.19 -20.43
CA ALA A 271 -3.01 23.92 -21.70
C ALA A 271 -2.39 25.31 -21.59
N GLU A 272 -2.68 26.07 -20.52
CA GLU A 272 -2.05 27.37 -20.26
C GLU A 272 -0.51 27.30 -20.19
N ILE A 273 0.03 26.24 -19.58
CA ILE A 273 1.49 26.04 -19.48
C ILE A 273 2.10 25.74 -20.86
N LEU A 274 1.38 24.97 -21.68
CA LEU A 274 1.86 24.53 -23.00
C LEU A 274 1.71 25.60 -24.08
N ASP A 275 0.73 26.51 -23.95
CA ASP A 275 0.44 27.59 -24.90
C ASP A 275 1.62 28.57 -25.07
N GLY A 276 2.49 28.67 -24.06
CA GLY A 276 3.73 29.44 -24.11
C GLY A 276 4.80 28.91 -25.09
N GLY A 277 4.55 27.79 -25.78
CA GLY A 277 5.42 27.25 -26.84
C GLY A 277 6.73 26.62 -26.37
N ASN A 278 7.05 26.70 -25.08
CA ASN A 278 8.31 26.21 -24.50
C ASN A 278 8.37 24.69 -24.32
N TYR A 279 7.27 23.97 -24.54
CA TYR A 279 7.15 22.53 -24.30
C TYR A 279 6.59 21.77 -25.52
N PRO A 280 7.22 21.89 -26.71
CA PRO A 280 6.69 21.34 -27.95
C PRO A 280 6.49 19.81 -27.91
N MET A 281 7.36 19.09 -27.20
CA MET A 281 7.23 17.63 -27.03
C MET A 281 5.99 17.24 -26.20
N TYR A 282 5.71 17.95 -25.11
CA TYR A 282 4.53 17.69 -24.28
C TYR A 282 3.24 18.04 -25.03
N ALA A 283 3.24 19.13 -25.78
CA ALA A 283 2.10 19.51 -26.62
C ALA A 283 1.78 18.43 -27.68
N GLN A 284 2.82 17.86 -28.32
CA GLN A 284 2.64 16.76 -29.27
C GLN A 284 2.13 15.49 -28.62
N ILE A 285 2.70 15.10 -27.49
CA ILE A 285 2.30 13.90 -26.72
C ILE A 285 0.82 14.03 -26.32
N LEU A 286 0.43 15.14 -25.68
CA LEU A 286 -0.93 15.32 -25.17
C LEU A 286 -2.00 15.50 -26.26
N ALA A 287 -1.60 15.68 -27.52
CA ALA A 287 -2.51 15.69 -28.66
C ALA A 287 -2.94 14.27 -29.08
N TYR A 288 -2.26 13.22 -28.62
CA TYR A 288 -2.66 11.84 -28.90
C TYR A 288 -3.88 11.45 -28.05
N PRO A 289 -4.96 10.94 -28.67
CA PRO A 289 -6.04 10.30 -27.94
C PRO A 289 -5.46 9.16 -27.11
N ASP A 290 -5.93 9.01 -25.87
CA ASP A 290 -5.61 7.88 -25.00
C ASP A 290 -4.19 7.82 -24.40
N ILE A 291 -3.45 8.93 -24.36
CA ILE A 291 -2.29 9.01 -23.45
C ILE A 291 -2.79 9.04 -22.00
N GLY A 292 -2.87 7.84 -21.42
CA GLY A 292 -3.06 7.62 -20.01
C GLY A 292 -1.72 7.48 -19.30
N PHE A 293 -1.53 8.23 -18.22
CA PHE A 293 -0.48 7.96 -17.24
C PHE A 293 -0.87 6.76 -16.35
N ASP A 294 -1.37 5.70 -16.99
CA ASP A 294 -1.84 4.49 -16.32
C ASP A 294 -0.64 3.66 -15.84
N PRO A 295 -0.53 3.37 -14.53
CA PRO A 295 0.59 2.62 -13.99
C PRO A 295 0.73 1.21 -14.60
N ASP A 296 -0.37 0.54 -14.96
CA ASP A 296 -0.29 -0.82 -15.53
C ASP A 296 0.29 -0.81 -16.94
N SER A 297 -0.12 0.15 -17.77
CA SER A 297 0.41 0.35 -19.12
C SER A 297 1.89 0.74 -19.09
N MET A 298 2.28 1.64 -18.18
CA MET A 298 3.68 2.01 -17.98
C MET A 298 4.54 0.84 -17.52
N PHE A 299 4.02 0.03 -16.58
CA PHE A 299 4.67 -1.18 -16.09
C PHE A 299 4.93 -2.18 -17.21
N ALA A 300 3.89 -2.50 -17.99
CA ALA A 300 4.00 -3.49 -19.06
C ALA A 300 5.00 -3.04 -20.13
N PHE A 301 4.89 -1.78 -20.59
CA PHE A 301 5.78 -1.23 -21.60
C PHE A 301 7.24 -1.23 -21.12
N GLY A 302 7.51 -0.69 -19.94
CA GLY A 302 8.89 -0.57 -19.46
C GLY A 302 9.50 -1.91 -19.06
N LEU A 303 8.73 -2.86 -18.55
CA LEU A 303 9.21 -4.22 -18.27
C LEU A 303 9.71 -4.89 -19.55
N ASP A 304 8.92 -4.86 -20.62
CA ASP A 304 9.32 -5.48 -21.88
C ASP A 304 10.60 -4.84 -22.44
N ARG A 305 10.69 -3.50 -22.43
CA ARG A 305 11.89 -2.78 -22.90
C ARG A 305 13.11 -3.05 -22.04
N LEU A 306 12.93 -3.14 -20.72
CA LEU A 306 14.02 -3.46 -19.81
C LEU A 306 14.57 -4.87 -20.06
N LEU A 307 13.68 -5.85 -20.24
CA LEU A 307 14.07 -7.22 -20.54
C LEU A 307 14.72 -7.34 -21.93
N ASP A 308 14.27 -6.56 -22.92
CA ASP A 308 14.93 -6.50 -24.25
C ASP A 308 16.37 -5.99 -24.12
N GLY A 309 16.57 -4.90 -23.38
CA GLY A 309 17.90 -4.33 -23.14
C GLY A 309 18.83 -5.27 -22.37
N LEU A 310 18.31 -5.94 -21.34
CA LEU A 310 19.09 -6.96 -20.61
C LEU A 310 19.43 -8.15 -21.50
N GLY A 311 18.52 -8.57 -22.37
CA GLY A 311 18.74 -9.66 -23.31
C GLY A 311 19.90 -9.40 -24.27
N ALA A 312 20.04 -8.16 -24.77
CA ALA A 312 21.17 -7.75 -25.60
C ALA A 312 22.50 -7.92 -24.85
N VAL A 313 22.59 -7.41 -23.62
CA VAL A 313 23.81 -7.49 -22.79
C VAL A 313 24.17 -8.93 -22.42
N MET A 314 23.18 -9.75 -22.07
CA MET A 314 23.40 -11.16 -21.73
C MET A 314 23.86 -11.98 -22.94
N THR A 315 23.40 -11.63 -24.14
CA THR A 315 23.75 -12.33 -25.38
C THR A 315 25.14 -11.93 -25.88
N GLU A 316 25.50 -10.65 -25.79
CA GLU A 316 26.84 -10.15 -26.16
C GLU A 316 27.96 -10.69 -25.25
N ARG A 317 27.65 -11.02 -23.99
CA ARG A 317 28.60 -11.60 -23.04
C ARG A 317 28.91 -13.08 -23.24
N ARG A 318 28.20 -13.80 -24.12
CA ARG A 318 28.63 -15.16 -24.51
C ARG A 318 29.91 -15.04 -25.32
N PRO A 319 31.07 -15.55 -24.85
CA PRO A 319 32.22 -15.68 -25.72
C PRO A 319 31.81 -16.65 -26.84
N GLY A 320 31.86 -16.18 -28.08
CA GLY A 320 31.63 -17.06 -29.23
C GLY A 320 32.58 -18.25 -29.17
N PRO A 321 32.17 -19.44 -29.66
CA PRO A 321 33.05 -20.60 -29.72
C PRO A 321 34.13 -20.35 -30.79
N GLY A 322 35.19 -19.61 -30.45
CA GLY A 322 36.20 -19.23 -31.44
C GLY A 322 37.35 -18.31 -31.00
N GLY A 323 37.40 -17.83 -29.76
CA GLY A 323 38.46 -16.92 -29.31
C GLY A 323 39.74 -17.59 -28.79
N ARG A 324 40.34 -18.55 -29.53
CA ARG A 324 41.71 -18.97 -29.20
C ARG A 324 42.68 -17.86 -29.60
N GLY A 325 43.37 -17.33 -28.60
CA GLY A 325 44.74 -16.87 -28.74
C GLY A 325 44.90 -15.44 -29.24
N ARG A 326 45.23 -14.55 -28.30
CA ARG A 326 46.39 -13.67 -28.48
C ARG A 326 46.99 -13.35 -27.12
N ARG A 327 47.94 -14.21 -26.72
CA ARG A 327 49.10 -13.76 -25.94
C ARG A 327 49.99 -12.96 -26.89
N SER A 328 50.39 -11.77 -26.48
CA SER A 328 51.64 -11.11 -26.89
C SER A 328 51.91 -10.08 -25.79
N VAL A 329 52.77 -10.43 -24.83
CA VAL A 329 54.20 -10.04 -24.73
C VAL A 329 54.31 -8.63 -24.16
#